data_AF-A0A5C5UJH3-F1
#
_entry.id   AF-A0A5C5UJH3-F1
#
_cell.length_a   1.000
_cell.length_b   1.000
_cell.length_c   1.000
_cell.angle_alpha   90.00
_cell.angle_beta   90.00
_cell.angle_gamma   90.00
#
_symmetry.space_group_name_H-M   'P 1'
#
loop_
_entity.id
_entity.type
_entity.pdbx_description
1 polymer ?
#
loop_
_entity_poly.entity_id
_entity_poly.type
_entity_poly.pdbx_seq_one_letter_code
_entity_poly.pdbx_strand_id
1 'polypeptide(L)' 'MVSIFPEVTEKVGAPRTLHVPFKMGRPCGEPFDFEARTRVLEQLLELAQLPSGTRLTYQ' A
#
# COMPACT_ATOMS: atom_id res chain seq x y z
N MET A 1 9.31 -0.78 -11.65
CA MET A 1 10.08 -1.53 -10.62
C MET A 1 9.36 -1.30 -9.29
N VAL A 2 9.09 -2.35 -8.52
CA VAL A 2 8.49 -2.20 -7.20
C VAL A 2 9.56 -2.58 -6.19
N SER A 3 9.85 -1.70 -5.23
CA SER A 3 10.95 -1.87 -4.28
C SER A 3 10.46 -1.68 -2.85
N ILE A 4 10.93 -2.54 -1.95
CA ILE A 4 10.71 -2.42 -0.51
C ILE A 4 11.71 -1.42 0.10
N PHE A 5 12.78 -1.07 -0.61
CA PHE A 5 13.79 -0.13 -0.15
C PHE A 5 13.58 1.25 -0.79
N PRO A 6 13.33 2.30 0.01
CA PRO A 6 13.13 3.65 -0.51
C PRO A 6 14.40 4.18 -1.19
N GLU A 7 15.58 3.88 -0.64
CA GLU A 7 16.89 4.26 -1.17
C GLU A 7 17.10 3.78 -2.63
N VAL A 8 16.61 2.57 -2.96
CA VAL A 8 16.70 2.01 -4.31
C VAL A 8 15.75 2.74 -5.25
N THR A 9 14.55 3.08 -4.79
CA THR A 9 13.57 3.84 -5.58
C THR A 9 14.09 5.24 -5.92
N GLU A 10 14.67 5.93 -4.94
CA GLU A 10 15.28 7.25 -5.10
C GLU A 10 16.49 7.20 -6.03
N LYS A 11 17.39 6.24 -5.84
CA LYS A 11 18.60 6.09 -6.66
C LYS A 11 18.28 5.77 -8.12
N VAL A 12 17.27 4.94 -8.36
CA VAL A 12 16.90 4.51 -9.73
C VAL A 12 16.15 5.62 -10.47
N GLY A 13 15.32 6.42 -9.77
CA GLY A 13 14.67 7.61 -10.34
C GLY A 13 13.78 7.36 -11.56
N ALA A 14 13.49 6.10 -11.91
CA ALA A 14 12.78 5.77 -13.13
C ALA A 14 11.27 6.10 -12.97
N PRO A 15 10.59 6.66 -14.00
CA PRO A 15 9.20 7.15 -13.96
C PRO A 15 8.11 6.13 -13.58
N ARG A 16 8.47 4.88 -13.28
CA ARG A 16 7.56 3.78 -12.88
C ARG A 16 8.13 2.96 -11.71
N THR A 17 8.88 3.61 -10.83
CA THR A 17 9.39 2.99 -9.61
C THR A 17 8.49 3.35 -8.45
N LEU A 18 7.90 2.33 -7.81
CA LEU A 18 7.00 2.51 -6.68
C LEU A 18 7.64 1.86 -5.46
N HIS A 19 7.86 2.67 -4.42
CA HIS A 19 8.18 2.14 -3.10
C HIS A 19 6.88 1.64 -2.45
N VAL A 20 6.91 0.42 -1.93
CA VAL A 20 5.80 -0.14 -1.17
C VAL A 20 6.29 -0.60 0.21
N PRO A 21 5.62 -0.21 1.31
CA PRO A 21 6.06 -0.55 2.66
C PRO A 21 5.63 -1.97 3.11
N PHE A 22 5.22 -2.82 2.18
CA PHE A 22 4.75 -4.19 2.47
C PHE A 22 5.64 -5.24 1.80
N LYS A 23 5.78 -6.40 2.47
CA LYS A 23 6.63 -7.50 2.00
C LYS A 23 6.12 -8.06 0.67
N MET A 24 7.02 -8.16 -0.31
CA MET A 24 6.75 -8.80 -1.60
C MET A 24 6.47 -10.29 -1.42
N GLY A 25 5.41 -10.80 -2.04
CA GLY A 25 5.06 -12.23 -2.03
C GLY A 25 3.81 -12.60 -1.20
N ARG A 26 3.22 -11.67 -0.44
CA ARG A 26 1.95 -11.87 0.27
C ARG A 26 1.02 -10.66 0.10
N PRO A 27 0.53 -10.38 -1.13
CA PRO A 27 -0.31 -9.21 -1.37
C PRO A 27 -1.61 -9.21 -0.54
N CYS A 28 -2.05 -10.38 -0.08
CA CYS A 28 -3.29 -10.57 0.66
C CYS A 28 -3.09 -11.01 2.12
N GLY A 29 -1.87 -10.87 2.69
CA GLY A 29 -1.58 -11.28 4.07
C GLY A 29 -1.45 -12.81 4.28
N GLU A 30 -1.57 -13.26 5.53
CA GLU A 30 -1.53 -14.69 5.86
C GLU A 30 -2.81 -15.41 5.46
N PRO A 31 -2.72 -16.66 4.96
CA PRO A 31 -3.89 -17.50 4.76
C PRO A 31 -4.68 -17.65 6.08
N PHE A 32 -6.00 -17.61 5.98
CA PHE A 32 -6.93 -17.80 7.10
C PHE A 32 -6.92 -16.74 8.20
N ASP A 33 -6.21 -15.62 8.04
CA ASP A 33 -6.37 -14.47 8.91
C ASP A 33 -7.68 -13.74 8.57
N PHE A 34 -8.79 -14.19 9.16
CA PHE A 34 -10.11 -13.59 8.95
C PHE A 34 -10.21 -12.21 9.59
N GLU A 35 -9.52 -11.99 10.71
CA GLU A 35 -9.57 -10.73 11.44
C GLU A 35 -8.89 -9.61 10.65
N ALA A 36 -7.71 -9.88 10.09
CA ALA A 36 -7.03 -8.95 9.20
C ALA A 36 -7.86 -8.64 7.95
N ARG A 37 -8.58 -9.62 7.39
CA ARG A 37 -9.46 -9.41 6.24
C ARG A 37 -10.63 -8.47 6.54
N THR A 38 -11.28 -8.65 7.69
CA THR A 38 -12.35 -7.74 8.15
C THR A 38 -11.80 -6.32 8.32
N ARG A 39 -10.68 -6.18 9.04
CA ARG A 39 -10.02 -4.88 9.26
C ARG A 39 -9.68 -4.16 7.95
N VAL A 40 -9.13 -4.88 6.97
CA VAL A 40 -8.80 -4.31 5.65
C VAL A 40 -10.07 -3.88 4.92
N LEU A 41 -11.14 -4.68 4.97
CA LEU A 41 -12.41 -4.33 4.32
C LEU A 41 -13.00 -3.04 4.91
N GLU A 42 -13.02 -2.91 6.23
CA GLU A 42 -13.50 -1.71 6.93
C GLU A 42 -12.71 -0.47 6.52
N GLN A 43 -11.38 -0.53 6.50
CA GLN A 43 -10.51 0.57 6.06
C GLN A 43 -10.76 0.97 4.59
N LEU A 44 -10.99 0.00 3.71
CA LEU A 44 -11.30 0.28 2.30
C LEU A 44 -12.68 0.94 2.14
N LEU A 45 -13.67 0.54 2.94
CA LEU A 45 -15.00 1.17 2.94
C LEU A 45 -14.95 2.60 3.51
N GLU A 46 -14.15 2.84 4.53
CA GLU A 46 -13.89 4.19 5.05
C GLU A 46 -13.23 5.07 3.98
N LEU A 47 -12.19 4.55 3.31
CA LEU A 47 -11.53 5.26 2.23
C LEU A 47 -12.47 5.59 1.06
N ALA A 48 -13.37 4.68 0.70
CA ALA A 48 -14.32 4.87 -0.38
C ALA A 48 -15.35 5.99 -0.12
N GLN A 49 -15.56 6.36 1.15
CA GLN A 49 -16.42 7.50 1.52
C GLN A 49 -15.69 8.84 1.43
N LEU A 50 -14.36 8.84 1.31
CA LEU A 50 -13.56 10.06 1.20
C LEU A 50 -13.59 10.60 -0.24
N PRO A 51 -13.51 11.93 -0.41
CA PRO A 51 -13.39 12.53 -1.74
C PRO A 51 -12.10 12.08 -2.43
N SER A 52 -12.14 11.98 -3.77
CA SER A 52 -10.94 11.68 -4.56
C SER A 52 -9.90 12.80 -4.45
N GLY A 53 -8.61 12.45 -4.45
CA GLY A 53 -7.52 13.43 -4.43
C GLY A 53 -6.93 13.78 -3.04
N THR A 54 -7.14 12.93 -2.03
CA THR A 54 -6.66 13.09 -0.65
C THR A 54 -5.14 12.97 -0.44
N ARG A 55 -4.31 13.17 -1.47
CA ARG A 55 -2.83 13.08 -1.35
C ARG A 55 -2.27 13.95 -0.22
N LEU A 56 -2.93 15.07 0.11
CA LEU A 56 -2.52 15.99 1.16
C LEU A 56 -2.69 15.44 2.58
N THR A 57 -3.54 14.43 2.81
CA THR A 57 -3.77 13.81 4.12
C THR A 57 -2.89 12.58 4.39
N TYR A 58 -2.18 12.07 3.39
CA TYR A 58 -1.17 11.01 3.57
C TYR A 58 0.18 11.64 3.92
N GLN A 59 0.33 12.16 5.15
CA GLN A 59 1.63 12.54 5.72
C GLN A 59 2.26 11.36 6.47
#